data_AF-A0A2G9YMT5-F1
#
_entry.id   AF-A0A2G9YMT5-F1
#
_cell.length_a   1.000
_cell.length_b   1.000
_cell.length_c   1.000
_cell.angle_alpha   90.00
_cell.angle_beta   90.00
_cell.angle_gamma   90.00
#
_symmetry.space_group_name_H-M   'P 1'
#
loop_
_entity.id
_entity.type
_entity.pdbx_description
1 polymer ?
#
loop_
_entity_poly.entity_id
_entity_poly.type
_entity_poly.pdbx_seq_one_letter_code
_entity_poly.pdbx_strand_id
1 'polypeptide(L)'
;MATSLDGNHYSQFSYIMQPLFSRQGNIHTYKEVKDREADLVFEEIRREILEGLLSYKHRFQEGMPRLGQQGYSFLDDKAVAEFLSSQLKKGRVFHTGFVKDETGAYWIVKEYSAGSNKNHPKHEMLAWLLAQGRANLAEIRFLAPQEAAALDFVDKRRIADYYLTRVIIGSNISGLPHLDSAQAFAGIFVANILMRKYDHHILNIAYANGIPVAVDHDRIFECTDLSREEEIFNVFVGLFLCNAILSGIKHFTDSPVPIMNTIIESDINGLTKLIFTVMGNFNGGKGFVSAEMLNIEYIGAAILEFKEIDNARELAKAAGYKAQDLEDVVGAIAANQETLG
;
A
#
# COMPACT_ATOMS: atom_id res chain seq x y z
N MET A 1 -22.51 41.66 7.29
CA MET A 1 -21.03 41.56 7.16
C MET A 1 -20.75 40.16 6.66
N ALA A 2 -20.51 40.03 5.36
CA ALA A 2 -20.23 38.77 4.68
C ALA A 2 -18.78 38.84 4.22
N THR A 3 -17.94 37.95 4.73
CA THR A 3 -16.57 37.77 4.27
C THR A 3 -16.57 36.66 3.24
N SER A 4 -16.31 37.03 2.00
CA SER A 4 -15.97 36.13 0.90
C SER A 4 -14.65 35.42 1.23
N LEU A 5 -14.64 34.09 1.18
CA LEU A 5 -13.41 33.32 1.12
C LEU A 5 -13.04 33.17 -0.35
N ASP A 6 -11.94 33.83 -0.71
CA ASP A 6 -11.31 33.76 -2.02
C ASP A 6 -10.91 32.32 -2.35
N GLY A 7 -11.45 31.81 -3.45
CA GLY A 7 -10.96 30.63 -4.12
C GLY A 7 -9.72 31.01 -4.94
N ASN A 8 -8.55 30.55 -4.52
CA ASN A 8 -7.35 30.46 -5.36
C ASN A 8 -6.23 29.69 -4.64
N HIS A 9 -6.35 28.37 -4.50
CA HIS A 9 -5.23 27.51 -4.07
C HIS A 9 -5.05 26.19 -4.83
N TYR A 10 -5.83 25.90 -5.87
CA TYR A 10 -5.75 24.60 -6.58
C TYR A 10 -4.93 24.57 -7.89
N SER A 11 -4.12 25.60 -8.20
CA SER A 11 -3.40 25.65 -9.50
C SER A 11 -1.92 25.22 -9.46
N GLN A 12 -1.43 24.56 -8.40
CA GLN A 12 -0.01 24.14 -8.33
C GLN A 12 0.26 22.67 -8.67
N PHE A 13 -0.76 21.84 -8.89
CA PHE A 13 -0.57 20.43 -9.25
C PHE A 13 -0.34 20.17 -10.75
N SER A 14 -0.40 21.20 -11.60
CA SER A 14 -0.32 21.08 -13.06
C SER A 14 1.09 20.86 -13.62
N TYR A 15 2.13 20.80 -12.79
CA TYR A 15 3.54 20.68 -13.23
C TYR A 15 4.20 19.30 -13.02
N ILE A 16 3.49 18.31 -12.47
CA ILE A 16 4.05 16.96 -12.20
C ILE A 16 3.63 15.91 -13.25
N MET A 17 2.76 16.26 -14.20
CA MET A 17 2.27 15.34 -15.24
C MET A 17 2.89 15.65 -16.61
N GLN A 18 4.23 15.65 -16.71
CA GLN A 18 4.83 15.44 -18.04
C GLN A 18 4.56 13.98 -18.46
N PRO A 19 4.13 13.73 -19.72
CA PRO A 19 3.70 12.40 -20.12
C PRO A 19 4.90 11.46 -20.16
N LEU A 20 4.89 10.41 -19.34
CA LEU A 20 5.74 9.21 -19.44
C LEU A 20 5.46 8.38 -20.72
N PHE A 21 4.78 8.97 -21.72
CA PHE A 21 4.25 8.30 -22.89
C PHE A 21 5.02 8.66 -24.15
N SER A 22 6.32 8.38 -24.12
CA SER A 22 7.13 8.06 -25.28
C SER A 22 8.36 7.26 -24.80
N ARG A 23 8.29 5.93 -24.83
CA ARG A 23 9.49 5.09 -24.59
C ARG A 23 10.42 5.11 -25.82
N GLN A 24 10.95 6.30 -26.11
CA GLN A 24 12.29 6.50 -26.62
C GLN A 24 13.05 7.35 -25.59
N GLY A 25 13.95 6.73 -24.84
CA GLY A 25 15.06 7.45 -24.20
C GLY A 25 14.88 7.82 -22.72
N ASN A 26 15.07 6.84 -21.85
CA ASN A 26 16.18 6.86 -20.88
C ASN A 26 16.38 5.44 -20.38
N ILE A 27 17.43 4.78 -20.88
CA ILE A 27 17.89 3.51 -20.31
C ILE A 27 18.58 3.89 -19.00
N HIS A 28 18.10 3.34 -17.89
CA HIS A 28 18.70 3.54 -16.59
C HIS A 28 19.94 2.66 -16.42
N THR A 29 20.86 3.07 -15.57
CA THR A 29 22.03 2.25 -15.21
C THR A 29 21.89 1.79 -13.77
N TYR A 30 21.71 0.50 -13.59
CA TYR A 30 21.62 -0.12 -12.27
C TYR A 30 22.96 -0.76 -11.88
N LYS A 31 23.34 -0.56 -10.62
CA LYS A 31 24.47 -1.24 -9.99
C LYS A 31 23.97 -2.02 -8.79
N GLU A 32 24.38 -3.28 -8.69
CA GLU A 32 24.11 -4.08 -7.50
C GLU A 32 24.75 -3.44 -6.27
N VAL A 33 23.99 -3.37 -5.18
CA VAL A 33 24.42 -2.80 -3.91
C VAL A 33 24.94 -3.91 -3.02
N LYS A 34 26.21 -3.81 -2.61
CA LYS A 34 26.92 -4.87 -1.89
C LYS A 34 26.91 -4.67 -0.38
N ASP A 35 26.92 -5.80 0.33
CA ASP A 35 27.08 -6.01 1.78
C ASP A 35 26.94 -4.78 2.66
N ARG A 36 28.01 -4.00 2.86
CA ARG A 36 28.00 -2.89 3.83
C ARG A 36 26.97 -1.81 3.50
N GLU A 37 26.80 -1.44 2.24
CA GLU A 37 25.81 -0.44 1.85
C GLU A 37 24.40 -1.01 1.97
N ALA A 38 24.20 -2.28 1.59
CA ALA A 38 22.93 -2.99 1.78
C ALA A 38 22.55 -3.10 3.26
N ASP A 39 23.52 -3.34 4.14
CA ASP A 39 23.30 -3.40 5.59
C ASP A 39 22.87 -2.04 6.16
N LEU A 40 23.50 -0.94 5.72
CA LEU A 40 23.12 0.40 6.16
C LEU A 40 21.69 0.77 5.75
N VAL A 41 21.33 0.49 4.49
CA VAL A 41 19.96 0.70 3.99
C VAL A 41 18.97 -0.19 4.74
N PHE A 42 19.31 -1.46 4.96
CA PHE A 42 18.43 -2.39 5.67
C PHE A 42 18.19 -1.96 7.13
N GLU A 43 19.21 -1.48 7.83
CA GLU A 43 19.06 -0.95 9.18
C GLU A 43 18.20 0.33 9.20
N GLU A 44 18.30 1.19 8.18
CA GLU A 44 17.42 2.35 8.04
C GLU A 44 15.96 1.92 7.81
N ILE A 45 15.70 0.95 6.92
CA ILE A 45 14.36 0.35 6.72
C ILE A 45 13.82 -0.17 8.05
N ARG A 46 14.62 -0.95 8.78
CA ARG A 46 14.22 -1.56 10.05
C ARG A 46 13.86 -0.49 11.09
N ARG A 47 14.64 0.58 11.17
CA ARG A 47 14.40 1.71 12.08
C ARG A 47 13.11 2.44 11.72
N GLU A 48 12.93 2.85 10.47
CA GLU A 48 11.74 3.58 10.00
C GLU A 48 10.46 2.75 10.20
N ILE A 49 10.49 1.45 9.87
CA ILE A 49 9.34 0.56 10.10
C ILE A 49 9.06 0.42 11.60
N LEU A 50 10.07 0.24 12.45
CA LEU A 50 9.87 0.13 13.90
C LEU A 50 9.25 1.41 14.47
N GLU A 51 9.82 2.58 14.15
CA GLU A 51 9.32 3.89 14.60
C GLU A 51 7.87 4.11 14.14
N GLY A 52 7.56 3.79 12.88
CA GLY A 52 6.23 3.90 12.30
C GLY A 52 5.21 2.98 12.96
N LEU A 53 5.58 1.71 13.22
CA LEU A 53 4.71 0.73 13.86
C LEU A 53 4.45 1.06 15.34
N LEU A 54 5.45 1.53 16.08
CA LEU A 54 5.26 1.99 17.45
C LEU A 54 4.33 3.20 17.49
N SER A 55 4.52 4.16 16.58
CA SER A 55 3.65 5.33 16.46
C SER A 55 2.20 4.94 16.11
N TYR A 56 2.03 3.99 15.19
CA TYR A 56 0.71 3.44 14.85
C TYR A 56 0.07 2.78 16.06
N LYS A 57 0.80 1.92 16.78
CA LYS A 57 0.34 1.25 18.00
C LYS A 57 -0.12 2.25 19.06
N HIS A 58 0.67 3.28 19.34
CA HIS A 58 0.30 4.28 20.36
C HIS A 58 -0.99 5.01 19.99
N ARG A 59 -1.12 5.48 18.75
CA ARG A 59 -2.37 6.09 18.26
C ARG A 59 -3.55 5.12 18.32
N PHE A 60 -3.34 3.86 17.93
CA PHE A 60 -4.38 2.83 18.04
C PHE A 60 -4.88 2.66 19.48
N GLN A 61 -3.96 2.62 20.44
CA GLN A 61 -4.28 2.51 21.87
C GLN A 61 -4.99 3.77 22.41
N GLU A 62 -4.58 4.96 21.98
CA GLU A 62 -5.22 6.22 22.34
C GLU A 62 -6.66 6.31 21.82
N GLY A 63 -6.90 5.83 20.60
CA GLY A 63 -8.23 5.77 20.00
C GLY A 63 -9.17 4.75 20.65
N MET A 64 -8.65 3.77 21.39
CA MET A 64 -9.45 2.80 22.13
C MET A 64 -9.80 3.31 23.53
N PRO A 65 -11.09 3.48 23.88
CA PRO A 65 -11.49 3.81 25.25
C PRO A 65 -11.01 2.72 26.22
N ARG A 66 -10.43 3.12 27.36
CA ARG A 66 -10.04 2.20 28.42
C ARG A 66 -11.29 1.47 28.95
N LEU A 67 -11.44 0.18 28.66
CA LEU A 67 -12.44 -0.67 29.31
C LEU A 67 -11.95 -1.01 30.72
N GLY A 68 -12.12 -0.08 31.67
CA GLY A 68 -11.75 -0.25 33.09
C GLY A 68 -10.34 0.23 33.48
N GLN A 69 -9.96 -0.03 34.74
CA GLN A 69 -8.66 0.38 35.32
C GLN A 69 -7.47 -0.49 34.86
N GLN A 70 -7.72 -1.63 34.23
CA GLN A 70 -6.68 -2.40 33.56
C GLN A 70 -6.63 -1.95 32.11
N GLY A 71 -5.79 -0.94 31.84
CA GLY A 71 -5.41 -0.66 30.46
C GLY A 71 -4.91 -1.95 29.84
N TYR A 72 -5.53 -2.38 28.75
CA TYR A 72 -5.06 -3.54 27.99
C TYR A 72 -3.55 -3.39 27.74
N SER A 73 -2.75 -4.30 28.29
CA SER A 73 -1.33 -4.38 27.96
C SER A 73 -1.19 -4.98 26.56
N PHE A 74 -1.59 -4.21 25.57
CA PHE A 74 -1.45 -4.52 24.15
C PHE A 74 0.05 -4.45 23.80
N LEU A 75 0.80 -5.51 24.12
CA LEU A 75 2.23 -5.72 23.90
C LEU A 75 3.18 -4.65 24.46
N ASP A 76 4.28 -5.08 25.07
CA ASP A 76 5.43 -4.23 25.35
C ASP A 76 6.12 -3.84 24.03
N ASP A 77 6.73 -2.66 23.94
CA ASP A 77 7.50 -2.21 22.75
C ASP A 77 8.60 -3.20 22.38
N LYS A 78 9.12 -3.91 23.39
CA LYS A 78 10.04 -5.03 23.22
C LYS A 78 9.49 -6.13 22.32
N ALA A 79 8.21 -6.48 22.44
CA ALA A 79 7.60 -7.54 21.63
C ALA A 79 7.42 -7.10 20.16
N VAL A 80 7.15 -5.81 19.90
CA VAL A 80 7.12 -5.25 18.54
C VAL A 80 8.52 -5.32 17.92
N ALA A 81 9.56 -4.97 18.66
CA ALA A 81 10.95 -5.03 18.20
C ALA A 81 11.41 -6.49 17.94
N GLU A 82 11.06 -7.43 18.81
CA GLU A 82 11.34 -8.86 18.65
C GLU A 82 10.62 -9.44 17.43
N PHE A 83 9.35 -9.09 17.24
CA PHE A 83 8.56 -9.48 16.07
C PHE A 83 9.21 -8.97 14.78
N LEU A 84 9.54 -7.68 14.71
CA LEU A 84 10.19 -7.11 13.52
C LEU A 84 11.51 -7.79 13.22
N SER A 85 12.32 -8.06 14.24
CA SER A 85 13.57 -8.79 14.07
C SER A 85 13.37 -10.22 13.56
N SER A 86 12.22 -10.84 13.87
CA SER A 86 11.86 -12.18 13.37
C SER A 86 11.36 -12.19 11.91
N GLN A 87 10.66 -11.13 11.49
CA GLN A 87 10.00 -11.06 10.18
C GLN A 87 10.80 -10.30 9.12
N LEU A 88 11.38 -9.17 9.48
CA LEU A 88 12.24 -8.37 8.63
C LEU A 88 13.64 -8.97 8.65
N LYS A 89 13.92 -9.82 7.66
CA LYS A 89 15.25 -10.36 7.39
C LYS A 89 15.75 -9.75 6.09
N LYS A 90 17.03 -9.37 6.03
CA LYS A 90 17.64 -8.77 4.82
C LYS A 90 17.36 -9.59 3.55
N GLY A 91 17.55 -10.91 3.62
CA GLY A 91 17.28 -11.82 2.51
C GLY A 91 15.79 -12.00 2.14
N ARG A 92 14.86 -11.53 2.99
CA ARG A 92 13.42 -11.44 2.63
C ARG A 92 13.08 -10.10 1.98
N VAL A 93 13.69 -9.01 2.43
CA VAL A 93 13.46 -7.67 1.86
C VAL A 93 14.11 -7.55 0.48
N PHE A 94 15.37 -7.99 0.35
CA PHE A 94 16.13 -7.92 -0.90
C PHE A 94 16.10 -9.24 -1.70
N HIS A 95 15.10 -10.09 -1.44
CA HIS A 95 14.87 -11.44 -1.98
C HIS A 95 15.53 -11.79 -3.33
N THR A 96 15.21 -11.09 -4.42
CA THR A 96 15.78 -11.33 -5.75
C THR A 96 17.03 -10.50 -6.01
N GLY A 97 17.04 -9.24 -5.57
CA GLY A 97 18.22 -8.38 -5.68
C GLY A 97 18.02 -6.99 -5.12
N PHE A 98 19.13 -6.29 -4.90
CA PHE A 98 19.16 -4.92 -4.40
C PHE A 98 20.09 -4.07 -5.26
N VAL A 99 19.56 -3.01 -5.86
CA VAL A 99 20.29 -2.19 -6.84
C VAL A 99 20.16 -0.70 -6.55
N LYS A 100 21.10 0.07 -7.09
CA LYS A 100 21.12 1.53 -7.06
C LYS A 100 21.17 2.06 -8.48
N ASP A 101 20.37 3.08 -8.80
CA ASP A 101 20.38 3.72 -10.11
C ASP A 101 21.41 4.84 -10.22
N GLU A 102 21.51 5.45 -11.41
CA GLU A 102 22.45 6.53 -11.70
C GLU A 102 22.23 7.81 -10.87
N THR A 103 21.03 8.01 -10.32
CA THR A 103 20.70 9.13 -9.43
C THR A 103 21.07 8.85 -7.97
N GLY A 104 21.51 7.63 -7.68
CA GLY A 104 21.83 7.17 -6.34
C GLY A 104 20.62 6.60 -5.58
N ALA A 105 19.50 6.39 -6.26
CA ALA A 105 18.31 5.83 -5.65
C ALA A 105 18.37 4.31 -5.51
N TYR A 106 17.87 3.80 -4.39
CA TYR A 106 17.82 2.39 -4.04
C TYR A 106 16.52 1.72 -4.47
N TRP A 107 16.64 0.52 -5.02
CA TRP A 107 15.56 -0.28 -5.58
C TRP A 107 15.69 -1.74 -5.19
N ILE A 108 14.55 -2.37 -4.89
CA ILE A 108 14.44 -3.81 -4.73
C ILE A 108 14.04 -4.38 -6.08
N VAL A 109 14.80 -5.37 -6.56
CA VAL A 109 14.39 -6.19 -7.70
C VAL A 109 13.43 -7.24 -7.16
N LYS A 110 12.22 -7.32 -7.73
CA LYS A 110 11.22 -8.35 -7.45
C LYS A 110 11.07 -9.28 -8.64
N GLU A 111 10.85 -10.57 -8.38
CA GLU A 111 10.52 -11.59 -9.39
C GLU A 111 9.09 -12.11 -9.18
N TYR A 112 8.33 -12.14 -10.26
CA TYR A 112 7.04 -12.80 -10.34
C TYR A 112 7.22 -14.33 -10.43
N SER A 113 6.56 -15.04 -9.52
CA SER A 113 6.51 -16.50 -9.52
C SER A 113 5.20 -16.99 -10.15
N ALA A 114 5.30 -17.54 -11.36
CA ALA A 114 4.16 -18.11 -12.07
C ALA A 114 3.48 -19.21 -11.22
N GLY A 115 2.23 -18.98 -10.81
CA GLY A 115 1.44 -19.91 -10.00
C GLY A 115 0.93 -19.33 -8.67
N SER A 116 1.52 -18.23 -8.21
CA SER A 116 0.86 -17.34 -7.24
C SER A 116 0.40 -16.13 -8.02
N ASN A 117 -0.88 -15.73 -7.99
CA ASN A 117 -1.31 -14.43 -8.53
C ASN A 117 -0.66 -13.21 -7.81
N LYS A 118 0.33 -13.47 -6.96
CA LYS A 118 1.11 -12.52 -6.17
C LYS A 118 2.27 -11.96 -6.98
N ASN A 119 2.70 -10.74 -6.63
CA ASN A 119 3.74 -9.94 -7.27
C ASN A 119 3.60 -9.83 -8.80
N HIS A 120 2.38 -9.79 -9.34
CA HIS A 120 2.23 -9.68 -10.80
C HIS A 120 2.66 -8.27 -11.27
N PRO A 121 3.66 -8.12 -12.16
CA PRO A 121 4.26 -6.81 -12.43
C PRO A 121 3.27 -5.78 -12.99
N LYS A 122 2.30 -6.24 -13.78
CA LYS A 122 1.25 -5.36 -14.35
C LYS A 122 0.32 -4.80 -13.26
N HIS A 123 0.03 -5.57 -12.22
CA HIS A 123 -0.83 -5.15 -11.12
C HIS A 123 -0.13 -4.06 -10.31
N GLU A 124 1.12 -4.33 -9.94
CA GLU A 124 1.97 -3.39 -9.22
C GLU A 124 2.15 -2.07 -9.97
N MET A 125 2.46 -2.16 -11.27
CA MET A 125 2.60 -0.97 -12.12
C MET A 125 1.28 -0.20 -12.24
N LEU A 126 0.14 -0.88 -12.44
CA LEU A 126 -1.15 -0.21 -12.54
C LEU A 126 -1.54 0.47 -11.24
N ALA A 127 -1.31 -0.17 -10.09
CA ALA A 127 -1.58 0.44 -8.79
C ALA A 127 -0.80 1.74 -8.61
N TRP A 128 0.50 1.70 -8.88
CA TRP A 128 1.34 2.90 -8.80
C TRP A 128 0.89 3.98 -9.77
N LEU A 129 0.58 3.63 -11.03
CA LEU A 129 0.12 4.60 -12.04
C LEU A 129 -1.22 5.26 -11.67
N LEU A 130 -2.18 4.50 -11.12
CA LEU A 130 -3.46 5.05 -10.66
C LEU A 130 -3.27 5.98 -9.45
N ALA A 131 -2.34 5.64 -8.56
CA ALA A 131 -2.04 6.42 -7.36
C ALA A 131 -1.09 7.60 -7.59
N GLN A 132 -0.42 7.68 -8.74
CA GLN A 132 0.62 8.67 -8.97
C GLN A 132 0.06 10.10 -8.79
N GLY A 133 0.66 10.84 -7.87
CA GLY A 133 0.23 12.20 -7.51
C GLY A 133 -1.00 12.29 -6.59
N ARG A 134 -1.64 11.16 -6.25
CA ARG A 134 -2.89 11.08 -5.47
C ARG A 134 -2.75 10.31 -4.16
N ALA A 135 -1.81 9.39 -4.11
CA ALA A 135 -1.51 8.61 -2.91
C ALA A 135 -0.02 8.25 -2.82
N ASN A 136 0.46 8.03 -1.60
CA ASN A 136 1.83 7.62 -1.36
C ASN A 136 1.96 6.11 -1.58
N LEU A 137 2.24 5.71 -2.82
CA LEU A 137 2.60 4.34 -3.18
C LEU A 137 4.08 4.26 -3.56
N ALA A 138 4.72 3.13 -3.27
CA ALA A 138 6.08 2.87 -3.68
C ALA A 138 6.19 2.89 -5.21
N GLU A 139 7.18 3.61 -5.73
CA GLU A 139 7.39 3.69 -7.17
C GLU A 139 7.72 2.32 -7.75
N ILE A 140 7.03 1.99 -8.84
CA ILE A 140 7.23 0.75 -9.59
C ILE A 140 7.87 1.06 -10.94
N ARG A 141 8.90 0.30 -11.32
CA ARG A 141 9.50 0.37 -12.66
C ARG A 141 9.62 -1.01 -13.27
N PHE A 142 9.32 -1.11 -14.56
CA PHE A 142 9.71 -2.30 -15.33
C PHE A 142 11.17 -2.21 -15.70
N LEU A 143 11.86 -3.35 -15.68
CA LEU A 143 13.20 -3.46 -16.22
C LEU A 143 13.13 -3.59 -17.75
N ALA A 144 13.81 -2.69 -18.46
CA ALA A 144 14.05 -2.86 -19.88
C ALA A 144 15.00 -4.06 -20.12
N PRO A 145 14.94 -4.73 -21.28
CA PRO A 145 15.83 -5.85 -21.57
C PRO A 145 17.32 -5.53 -21.43
N GLN A 146 17.74 -4.31 -21.79
CA GLN A 146 19.12 -3.85 -21.65
C GLN A 146 19.53 -3.64 -20.19
N GLU A 147 18.62 -3.12 -19.36
CA GLU A 147 18.83 -2.91 -17.93
C GLU A 147 18.91 -4.23 -17.19
N ALA A 148 17.98 -5.14 -17.48
CA ALA A 148 17.99 -6.49 -16.95
C ALA A 148 19.26 -7.24 -17.37
N ALA A 149 19.75 -7.04 -18.61
CA ALA A 149 20.98 -7.68 -19.08
C ALA A 149 22.22 -7.35 -18.23
N ALA A 150 22.25 -6.17 -17.59
CA ALA A 150 23.36 -5.73 -16.75
C ALA A 150 23.35 -6.31 -15.31
N LEU A 151 22.30 -7.03 -14.91
CA LEU A 151 22.13 -7.55 -13.55
C LEU A 151 22.32 -9.08 -13.50
N ASP A 152 23.42 -9.58 -12.96
CA ASP A 152 23.80 -11.01 -13.07
C ASP A 152 22.77 -12.00 -12.49
N PHE A 153 22.02 -11.60 -11.46
CA PHE A 153 21.02 -12.45 -10.78
C PHE A 153 19.66 -12.50 -11.48
N VAL A 154 19.44 -11.72 -12.55
CA VAL A 154 18.18 -11.74 -13.33
C VAL A 154 18.25 -12.78 -14.45
N ASP A 155 17.28 -13.71 -14.51
CA ASP A 155 17.16 -14.65 -15.63
C ASP A 155 16.75 -13.91 -16.92
N LYS A 156 17.67 -13.84 -17.88
CA LYS A 156 17.49 -13.13 -19.17
C LYS A 156 16.39 -13.73 -20.04
N ARG A 157 15.97 -14.96 -19.77
CA ARG A 157 14.86 -15.62 -20.48
C ARG A 157 13.49 -15.21 -19.96
N ARG A 158 13.44 -14.62 -18.76
CA ARG A 158 12.23 -14.29 -18.01
C ARG A 158 12.18 -12.83 -17.58
N ILE A 159 12.81 -11.92 -18.32
CA ILE A 159 12.92 -10.49 -17.95
C ILE A 159 11.56 -9.85 -17.64
N ALA A 160 10.50 -10.23 -18.36
CA ALA A 160 9.15 -9.72 -18.15
C ALA A 160 8.55 -10.04 -16.76
N ASP A 161 9.13 -11.02 -16.05
CA ASP A 161 8.73 -11.40 -14.70
C ASP A 161 9.40 -10.53 -13.64
N TYR A 162 10.36 -9.68 -14.00
CA TYR A 162 11.11 -8.85 -13.06
C TYR A 162 10.68 -7.39 -13.13
N TYR A 163 10.61 -6.75 -11.96
CA TYR A 163 10.34 -5.33 -11.82
C TYR A 163 11.08 -4.77 -10.62
N LEU A 164 11.08 -3.44 -10.52
CA LEU A 164 11.70 -2.70 -9.43
C LEU A 164 10.62 -2.07 -8.57
N THR A 165 10.82 -2.14 -7.25
CA THR A 165 10.09 -1.35 -6.27
C THR A 165 11.07 -0.44 -5.55
N ARG A 166 10.76 0.85 -5.47
CA ARG A 166 11.58 1.84 -4.77
C ARG A 166 11.70 1.47 -3.29
N VAL A 167 12.90 1.51 -2.73
CA VAL A 167 13.08 1.37 -1.28
C VAL A 167 12.50 2.60 -0.58
N ILE A 168 11.66 2.38 0.42
CA ILE A 168 11.02 3.44 1.19
C ILE A 168 11.79 3.69 2.48
N ILE A 169 12.62 4.74 2.47
CA ILE A 169 13.35 5.28 3.61
C ILE A 169 13.54 6.79 3.42
N GLY A 170 13.77 7.52 4.52
CA GLY A 170 13.94 8.97 4.50
C GLY A 170 15.07 9.44 3.58
N SER A 171 16.18 8.71 3.52
CA SER A 171 17.32 9.04 2.66
C SER A 171 17.12 8.75 1.16
N ASN A 172 16.07 8.01 0.78
CA ASN A 172 15.87 7.52 -0.58
C ASN A 172 14.64 8.11 -1.30
N ILE A 173 13.81 8.89 -0.62
CA ILE A 173 12.58 9.44 -1.19
C ILE A 173 12.64 10.96 -1.23
N SER A 174 12.37 11.50 -2.42
CA SER A 174 12.09 12.90 -2.64
C SER A 174 10.80 13.03 -3.44
N GLY A 175 9.85 13.85 -2.98
CA GLY A 175 8.62 14.15 -3.74
C GLY A 175 7.46 13.18 -3.53
N LEU A 176 7.18 12.77 -2.29
CA LEU A 176 5.90 12.13 -1.97
C LEU A 176 4.74 13.09 -2.29
N PRO A 177 3.62 12.60 -2.88
CA PRO A 177 2.43 13.42 -3.10
C PRO A 177 1.94 14.10 -1.82
N HIS A 178 1.94 13.36 -0.71
CA HIS A 178 1.44 13.83 0.59
C HIS A 178 2.56 13.80 1.62
N LEU A 179 2.84 14.96 2.21
CA LEU A 179 3.83 15.12 3.30
C LEU A 179 3.18 15.13 4.69
N ASP A 180 1.85 15.21 4.75
CA ASP A 180 1.08 15.02 5.97
C ASP A 180 0.65 13.55 6.09
N SER A 181 0.81 12.97 7.28
CA SER A 181 0.50 11.55 7.51
C SER A 181 -0.99 11.23 7.36
N ALA A 182 -1.89 12.11 7.79
CA ALA A 182 -3.33 11.88 7.67
C ALA A 182 -3.79 11.95 6.21
N GLN A 183 -3.27 12.91 5.45
CA GLN A 183 -3.51 13.00 4.01
C GLN A 183 -2.93 11.78 3.27
N ALA A 184 -1.72 11.33 3.63
CA ALA A 184 -1.10 10.15 3.06
C ALA A 184 -1.93 8.87 3.33
N PHE A 185 -2.37 8.65 4.57
CA PHE A 185 -3.25 7.52 4.90
C PHE A 185 -4.60 7.62 4.18
N ALA A 186 -5.22 8.79 4.10
CA ALA A 186 -6.47 8.98 3.37
C ALA A 186 -6.33 8.63 1.88
N GLY A 187 -5.26 9.11 1.22
CA GLY A 187 -4.96 8.76 -0.16
C GLY A 187 -4.74 7.26 -0.36
N ILE A 188 -3.94 6.62 0.51
CA ILE A 188 -3.71 5.16 0.47
C ILE A 188 -5.02 4.39 0.69
N PHE A 189 -5.84 4.82 1.65
CA PHE A 189 -7.12 4.20 1.98
C PHE A 189 -8.07 4.22 0.77
N VAL A 190 -8.26 5.39 0.16
CA VAL A 190 -9.11 5.54 -1.04
C VAL A 190 -8.55 4.75 -2.23
N ALA A 191 -7.22 4.79 -2.43
CA ALA A 191 -6.57 4.01 -3.48
C ALA A 191 -6.84 2.51 -3.32
N ASN A 192 -6.71 1.97 -2.10
CA ASN A 192 -6.96 0.56 -1.83
C ASN A 192 -8.43 0.17 -2.06
N ILE A 193 -9.37 1.05 -1.72
CA ILE A 193 -10.80 0.82 -2.02
C ILE A 193 -11.04 0.80 -3.53
N LEU A 194 -10.55 1.81 -4.25
CA LEU A 194 -10.68 1.90 -5.72
C LEU A 194 -10.13 0.64 -6.40
N MET A 195 -8.97 0.17 -5.95
CA MET A 195 -8.28 -0.98 -6.53
C MET A 195 -8.81 -2.33 -6.04
N ARG A 196 -9.77 -2.33 -5.10
CA ARG A 196 -10.23 -3.52 -4.37
C ARG A 196 -9.09 -4.35 -3.78
N LYS A 197 -8.08 -3.67 -3.22
CA LYS A 197 -6.94 -4.32 -2.56
C LYS A 197 -7.38 -4.92 -1.23
N TYR A 198 -7.53 -6.24 -1.14
CA TYR A 198 -8.08 -6.90 0.06
C TYR A 198 -7.01 -7.32 1.10
N ASP A 199 -5.74 -7.26 0.75
CA ASP A 199 -4.60 -7.61 1.60
C ASP A 199 -3.93 -6.36 2.20
N HIS A 200 -4.75 -5.43 2.69
CA HIS A 200 -4.25 -4.30 3.45
C HIS A 200 -3.79 -4.75 4.83
N HIS A 201 -2.48 -4.88 4.95
CA HIS A 201 -1.80 -5.19 6.19
C HIS A 201 -0.88 -4.02 6.52
N ILE A 202 -0.74 -3.72 7.82
CA ILE A 202 0.21 -2.69 8.27
C ILE A 202 1.66 -3.00 7.85
N LEU A 203 1.99 -4.27 7.61
CA LEU A 203 3.29 -4.70 7.08
C LEU A 203 3.48 -4.40 5.59
N ASN A 204 2.41 -4.06 4.88
CA ASN A 204 2.42 -3.55 3.52
C ASN A 204 2.46 -2.01 3.51
N ILE A 205 2.79 -1.37 4.64
CA ILE A 205 3.11 0.05 4.74
C ILE A 205 4.57 0.17 5.19
N ALA A 206 5.35 0.92 4.44
CA ALA A 206 6.65 1.40 4.85
C ALA A 206 6.56 2.87 5.25
N TYR A 207 7.63 3.41 5.84
CA TYR A 207 7.67 4.79 6.31
C TYR A 207 8.91 5.48 5.76
N ALA A 208 8.76 6.74 5.38
CA ALA A 208 9.87 7.64 5.08
C ALA A 208 9.69 8.91 5.91
N ASN A 209 10.55 9.10 6.91
CA ASN A 209 10.45 10.20 7.88
C ASN A 209 9.08 10.23 8.57
N GLY A 210 8.55 9.06 8.94
CA GLY A 210 7.23 8.92 9.57
C GLY A 210 6.02 9.05 8.65
N ILE A 211 6.22 9.34 7.35
CA ILE A 211 5.13 9.41 6.37
C ILE A 211 4.84 8.01 5.81
N PRO A 212 3.59 7.53 5.87
CA PRO A 212 3.24 6.20 5.37
C PRO A 212 3.30 6.16 3.85
N VAL A 213 3.83 5.06 3.32
CA VAL A 213 3.87 4.72 1.90
C VAL A 213 3.46 3.27 1.74
N ALA A 214 2.43 3.01 0.95
CA ALA A 214 2.00 1.66 0.66
C ALA A 214 3.01 0.95 -0.25
N VAL A 215 3.30 -0.30 0.09
CA VAL A 215 4.14 -1.22 -0.68
C VAL A 215 3.31 -2.47 -1.00
N ASP A 216 3.70 -3.21 -2.04
CA ASP A 216 3.13 -4.51 -2.41
C ASP A 216 1.63 -4.47 -2.80
N HIS A 217 1.34 -4.30 -4.09
CA HIS A 217 0.01 -4.05 -4.66
C HIS A 217 -0.49 -5.17 -5.57
N ASP A 218 -0.05 -6.41 -5.33
CA ASP A 218 -0.27 -7.54 -6.21
C ASP A 218 -1.71 -8.10 -6.26
N ARG A 219 -2.51 -7.79 -5.23
CA ARG A 219 -3.88 -8.29 -5.02
C ARG A 219 -4.98 -7.28 -5.32
N ILE A 220 -4.85 -6.58 -6.45
CA ILE A 220 -5.86 -5.63 -6.95
C ILE A 220 -6.75 -6.27 -8.02
N PHE A 221 -8.01 -5.85 -8.09
CA PHE A 221 -8.98 -6.26 -9.11
C PHE A 221 -9.21 -7.79 -9.25
N GLU A 222 -8.81 -8.63 -8.28
CA GLU A 222 -8.98 -10.10 -8.36
C GLU A 222 -10.45 -10.56 -8.33
N CYS A 223 -11.40 -9.69 -7.96
CA CYS A 223 -12.83 -9.97 -7.93
C CYS A 223 -13.52 -9.53 -9.24
N THR A 224 -13.31 -10.27 -10.32
CA THR A 224 -13.88 -9.96 -11.65
C THR A 224 -15.31 -10.47 -11.89
N ASP A 225 -15.93 -11.19 -10.95
CA ASP A 225 -17.37 -11.51 -11.05
C ASP A 225 -18.21 -10.38 -10.44
N LEU A 226 -18.30 -9.28 -11.17
CA LEU A 226 -18.97 -8.03 -10.79
C LEU A 226 -20.50 -8.08 -10.93
N SER A 227 -21.11 -9.26 -11.08
CA SER A 227 -22.56 -9.38 -11.36
C SER A 227 -23.48 -8.93 -10.21
N ARG A 228 -22.94 -8.53 -9.05
CA ARG A 228 -23.66 -7.98 -7.88
C ARG A 228 -22.89 -6.83 -7.19
N GLU A 229 -22.74 -5.73 -7.91
CA GLU A 229 -21.78 -4.64 -7.59
C GLU A 229 -21.90 -4.08 -6.17
N GLU A 230 -23.10 -3.80 -5.68
CA GLU A 230 -23.29 -3.11 -4.39
C GLU A 230 -23.12 -4.05 -3.17
N GLU A 231 -23.61 -5.30 -3.26
CA GLU A 231 -23.45 -6.31 -2.20
C GLU A 231 -21.97 -6.73 -2.09
N ILE A 232 -21.29 -6.90 -3.23
CA ILE A 232 -19.87 -7.28 -3.28
C ILE A 232 -18.97 -6.14 -2.78
N PHE A 233 -19.28 -4.88 -3.11
CA PHE A 233 -18.51 -3.74 -2.60
C PHE A 233 -18.59 -3.64 -1.07
N ASN A 234 -19.79 -3.76 -0.50
CA ASN A 234 -19.96 -3.75 0.96
C ASN A 234 -19.25 -4.92 1.65
N VAL A 235 -19.31 -6.12 1.07
CA VAL A 235 -18.56 -7.29 1.56
C VAL A 235 -17.05 -7.05 1.45
N PHE A 236 -16.57 -6.46 0.36
CA PHE A 236 -15.17 -6.09 0.19
C PHE A 236 -14.72 -5.08 1.24
N VAL A 237 -15.43 -3.96 1.41
CA VAL A 237 -15.10 -2.93 2.40
C VAL A 237 -15.11 -3.54 3.81
N GLY A 238 -16.08 -4.41 4.09
CA GLY A 238 -16.08 -5.25 5.27
C GLY A 238 -14.77 -6.02 5.41
N LEU A 239 -14.47 -6.94 4.50
CA LEU A 239 -13.25 -7.76 4.54
C LEU A 239 -11.95 -6.95 4.61
N PHE A 240 -11.88 -5.82 3.90
CA PHE A 240 -10.77 -4.88 3.95
C PHE A 240 -10.56 -4.34 5.37
N LEU A 241 -11.60 -3.75 5.96
CA LEU A 241 -11.56 -3.21 7.32
C LEU A 241 -11.21 -4.33 8.32
N CYS A 242 -11.61 -5.56 8.03
CA CYS A 242 -11.40 -6.69 8.91
C CYS A 242 -9.98 -7.19 8.84
N ASN A 243 -9.43 -7.33 7.64
CA ASN A 243 -8.01 -7.63 7.49
C ASN A 243 -7.17 -6.52 8.09
N ALA A 244 -7.53 -5.25 7.91
CA ALA A 244 -6.84 -4.12 8.50
C ALA A 244 -6.86 -4.17 10.04
N ILE A 245 -8.06 -4.30 10.63
CA ILE A 245 -8.26 -4.36 12.09
C ILE A 245 -7.63 -5.63 12.67
N LEU A 246 -7.87 -6.81 12.08
CA LEU A 246 -7.31 -8.07 12.56
C LEU A 246 -5.81 -8.10 12.43
N SER A 247 -5.23 -7.48 11.40
CA SER A 247 -3.78 -7.34 11.30
C SER A 247 -3.27 -6.46 12.44
N GLY A 248 -3.87 -5.29 12.64
CA GLY A 248 -3.57 -4.46 13.82
C GLY A 248 -3.64 -5.26 15.12
N ILE A 249 -4.80 -5.88 15.41
CA ILE A 249 -5.03 -6.62 16.65
C ILE A 249 -4.10 -7.83 16.79
N LYS A 250 -3.97 -8.68 15.76
CA LYS A 250 -3.09 -9.87 15.78
C LYS A 250 -1.64 -9.47 16.04
N HIS A 251 -1.23 -8.30 15.56
CA HIS A 251 0.13 -7.79 15.76
C HIS A 251 0.31 -7.04 17.09
N PHE A 252 -0.77 -6.67 17.78
CA PHE A 252 -0.73 -5.91 19.04
C PHE A 252 -1.34 -6.64 20.25
N THR A 253 -1.59 -7.96 20.15
CA THR A 253 -2.13 -8.79 21.24
C THR A 253 -1.33 -10.08 21.47
N ASP A 254 -1.06 -10.41 22.73
CA ASP A 254 -0.43 -11.69 23.15
C ASP A 254 -1.37 -12.90 23.04
N SER A 255 -2.67 -12.69 22.86
CA SER A 255 -3.65 -13.76 22.72
C SER A 255 -4.74 -13.40 21.71
N PRO A 256 -4.47 -13.60 20.41
CA PRO A 256 -5.51 -13.56 19.38
C PRO A 256 -6.41 -14.80 19.44
N VAL A 257 -6.16 -15.75 20.35
CA VAL A 257 -6.74 -17.12 20.35
C VAL A 257 -8.28 -17.14 20.40
N PRO A 258 -8.99 -16.32 21.20
CA PRO A 258 -10.45 -16.31 21.16
C PRO A 258 -11.00 -15.81 19.82
N ILE A 259 -10.32 -14.83 19.20
CA ILE A 259 -10.72 -14.20 17.94
C ILE A 259 -10.39 -15.12 16.75
N MET A 260 -9.18 -15.71 16.74
CA MET A 260 -8.70 -16.63 15.70
C MET A 260 -9.48 -17.95 15.66
N ASN A 261 -9.79 -18.56 16.82
CA ASN A 261 -10.61 -19.76 16.86
C ASN A 261 -12.03 -19.48 16.36
N THR A 262 -12.58 -18.29 16.65
CA THR A 262 -13.87 -17.86 16.11
C THR A 262 -13.80 -17.64 14.59
N ILE A 263 -12.71 -17.08 14.05
CA ILE A 263 -12.50 -16.87 12.60
C ILE A 263 -12.40 -18.20 11.84
N ILE A 264 -11.64 -19.16 12.37
CA ILE A 264 -11.39 -20.46 11.72
C ILE A 264 -12.67 -21.30 11.62
N GLU A 265 -13.65 -21.07 12.50
CA GLU A 265 -14.90 -21.84 12.57
C GLU A 265 -16.12 -21.10 11.96
N SER A 266 -15.95 -19.87 11.48
CA SER A 266 -17.07 -19.02 11.04
C SER A 266 -17.29 -19.02 9.52
N ASP A 267 -18.56 -19.09 9.10
CA ASP A 267 -18.99 -18.71 7.76
C ASP A 267 -18.93 -17.18 7.57
N ILE A 268 -19.26 -16.67 6.37
CA ILE A 268 -19.29 -15.22 6.07
C ILE A 268 -20.15 -14.44 7.09
N ASN A 269 -21.23 -15.03 7.59
CA ASN A 269 -22.09 -14.42 8.61
C ASN A 269 -21.43 -14.37 9.99
N GLY A 270 -20.70 -15.43 10.38
CA GLY A 270 -19.92 -15.48 11.61
C GLY A 270 -18.75 -14.49 11.59
N LEU A 271 -18.07 -14.37 10.44
CA LEU A 271 -17.06 -13.34 10.22
C LEU A 271 -17.70 -11.95 10.38
N THR A 272 -18.79 -11.66 9.70
CA THR A 272 -19.51 -10.37 9.79
C THR A 272 -19.94 -10.03 11.21
N LYS A 273 -20.49 -10.99 11.98
CA LYS A 273 -20.82 -10.79 13.40
C LYS A 273 -19.60 -10.53 14.27
N LEU A 274 -18.50 -11.23 14.04
CA LEU A 274 -17.23 -10.99 14.74
C LEU A 274 -16.71 -9.59 14.45
N ILE A 275 -16.83 -9.13 13.21
CA ILE A 275 -16.42 -7.79 12.77
C ILE A 275 -17.21 -6.72 13.51
N PHE A 276 -18.54 -6.82 13.53
CA PHE A 276 -19.39 -5.92 14.31
C PHE A 276 -19.12 -6.04 15.82
N THR A 277 -18.75 -7.22 16.32
CA THR A 277 -18.37 -7.44 17.73
C THR A 277 -17.04 -6.75 18.05
N VAL A 278 -16.01 -6.86 17.20
CA VAL A 278 -14.70 -6.22 17.40
C VAL A 278 -14.81 -4.70 17.22
N MET A 279 -15.53 -4.24 16.21
CA MET A 279 -15.77 -2.83 15.96
C MET A 279 -16.65 -2.19 17.04
N GLY A 280 -17.72 -2.88 17.46
CA GLY A 280 -18.73 -2.36 18.40
C GLY A 280 -18.38 -2.56 19.87
N ASN A 281 -17.92 -3.75 20.28
CA ASN A 281 -17.68 -4.05 21.70
C ASN A 281 -16.29 -3.66 22.18
N PHE A 282 -15.30 -3.63 21.29
CA PHE A 282 -13.92 -3.27 21.64
C PHE A 282 -13.49 -1.91 21.12
N ASN A 283 -14.39 -1.14 20.47
CA ASN A 283 -14.05 0.13 19.81
C ASN A 283 -12.83 0.02 18.86
N GLY A 284 -12.55 -1.16 18.29
CA GLY A 284 -11.38 -1.37 17.43
C GLY A 284 -11.38 -0.46 16.19
N GLY A 285 -12.58 -0.06 15.73
CA GLY A 285 -12.73 0.95 14.67
C GLY A 285 -12.21 2.34 15.07
N LYS A 286 -12.36 2.77 16.33
CA LYS A 286 -11.82 4.06 16.79
C LYS A 286 -10.30 4.04 16.92
N GLY A 287 -9.74 2.92 17.39
CA GLY A 287 -8.30 2.69 17.39
C GLY A 287 -7.74 2.78 15.97
N PHE A 288 -8.38 2.10 15.01
CA PHE A 288 -7.98 2.14 13.61
C PHE A 288 -8.06 3.55 13.00
N VAL A 289 -9.18 4.24 13.16
CA VAL A 289 -9.37 5.63 12.72
C VAL A 289 -8.29 6.54 13.30
N SER A 290 -7.93 6.35 14.57
CA SER A 290 -6.86 7.13 15.20
C SER A 290 -5.47 6.77 14.66
N ALA A 291 -5.19 5.48 14.47
CA ALA A 291 -3.88 4.98 14.05
C ALA A 291 -3.51 5.38 12.62
N GLU A 292 -4.47 5.24 11.70
CA GLU A 292 -4.39 5.71 10.32
C GLU A 292 -4.77 7.20 10.17
N MET A 293 -5.11 7.88 11.27
CA MET A 293 -5.45 9.30 11.27
C MET A 293 -6.53 9.64 10.22
N LEU A 294 -7.51 8.75 10.06
CA LEU A 294 -8.54 8.85 9.03
C LEU A 294 -9.35 10.13 9.25
N ASN A 295 -9.19 11.07 8.33
CA ASN A 295 -9.85 12.37 8.34
C ASN A 295 -10.84 12.44 7.18
N ILE A 296 -12.11 12.72 7.49
CA ILE A 296 -13.19 12.71 6.49
C ILE A 296 -13.00 13.76 5.38
N GLU A 297 -12.39 14.91 5.68
CA GLU A 297 -12.12 15.95 4.69
C GLU A 297 -11.03 15.49 3.71
N TYR A 298 -9.96 14.88 4.22
CA TYR A 298 -8.89 14.33 3.37
C TYR A 298 -9.36 13.11 2.58
N ILE A 299 -10.20 12.26 3.16
CA ILE A 299 -10.84 11.15 2.44
C ILE A 299 -11.72 11.70 1.31
N GLY A 300 -12.54 12.71 1.60
CA GLY A 300 -13.39 13.36 0.59
C GLY A 300 -12.57 13.97 -0.55
N ALA A 301 -11.47 14.67 -0.24
CA ALA A 301 -10.57 15.21 -1.24
C ALA A 301 -9.94 14.10 -2.11
N ALA A 302 -9.43 13.04 -1.49
CA ALA A 302 -8.87 11.90 -2.21
C ALA A 302 -9.92 11.20 -3.09
N ILE A 303 -11.16 11.03 -2.62
CA ILE A 303 -12.26 10.49 -3.45
C ILE A 303 -12.44 11.30 -4.73
N LEU A 304 -12.43 12.63 -4.63
CA LEU A 304 -12.54 13.49 -5.81
C LEU A 304 -11.35 13.29 -6.78
N GLU A 305 -10.12 13.28 -6.27
CA GLU A 305 -8.91 13.07 -7.09
C GLU A 305 -8.90 11.72 -7.83
N PHE A 306 -9.41 10.66 -7.19
CA PHE A 306 -9.50 9.32 -7.79
C PHE A 306 -10.69 9.17 -8.75
N LYS A 307 -11.79 9.91 -8.53
CA LYS A 307 -12.90 10.00 -9.49
C LYS A 307 -12.53 10.73 -10.78
N GLU A 308 -11.56 11.63 -10.72
CA GLU A 308 -11.10 12.41 -11.88
C GLU A 308 -10.10 11.66 -12.79
N ILE A 309 -9.79 10.39 -12.52
CA ILE A 309 -8.95 9.59 -13.43
C ILE A 309 -9.75 9.28 -14.70
N ASP A 310 -9.50 10.05 -15.76
CA ASP A 310 -10.15 9.94 -17.08
C ASP A 310 -9.29 9.17 -18.10
N ASN A 311 -8.02 8.93 -17.78
CA ASN A 311 -7.04 8.30 -18.64
C ASN A 311 -6.72 6.84 -18.26
N ALA A 312 -7.61 6.16 -17.52
CA ALA A 312 -7.43 4.81 -16.99
C ALA A 312 -6.96 3.79 -18.04
N ARG A 313 -7.47 3.90 -19.28
CA ARG A 313 -7.07 3.06 -20.40
C ARG A 313 -5.60 3.21 -20.79
N GLU A 314 -5.09 4.44 -20.81
CA GLU A 314 -3.68 4.70 -21.13
C GLU A 314 -2.76 4.23 -19.99
N LEU A 315 -3.19 4.40 -18.73
CA LEU A 315 -2.48 3.85 -17.57
C LEU A 315 -2.43 2.31 -17.61
N ALA A 316 -3.54 1.64 -17.91
CA ALA A 316 -3.60 0.19 -18.04
C ALA A 316 -2.72 -0.34 -19.20
N LYS A 317 -2.69 0.36 -20.34
CA LYS A 317 -1.75 0.06 -21.43
C LYS A 317 -0.29 0.21 -21.00
N ALA A 318 0.05 1.28 -20.28
CA ALA A 318 1.39 1.49 -19.73
C ALA A 318 1.79 0.39 -18.74
N ALA A 319 0.84 -0.11 -17.95
CA ALA A 319 1.02 -1.27 -17.09
C ALA A 319 1.14 -2.61 -17.86
N GLY A 320 0.89 -2.63 -19.17
CA GLY A 320 1.08 -3.80 -20.02
C GLY A 320 -0.16 -4.67 -20.24
N TYR A 321 -1.36 -4.18 -19.89
CA TYR A 321 -2.63 -4.83 -20.24
C TYR A 321 -2.93 -4.69 -21.74
N LYS A 322 -3.54 -5.71 -22.33
CA LYS A 322 -3.84 -5.80 -23.78
C LYS A 322 -5.14 -6.57 -24.01
N ALA A 323 -5.76 -6.36 -25.18
CA ALA A 323 -6.93 -7.11 -25.63
C ALA A 323 -8.05 -7.13 -24.57
N GLN A 324 -8.69 -8.28 -24.31
CA GLN A 324 -9.81 -8.37 -23.39
C GLN A 324 -9.43 -7.97 -21.96
N ASP A 325 -8.25 -8.38 -21.46
CA ASP A 325 -7.76 -8.00 -20.13
C ASP A 325 -7.69 -6.47 -19.94
N LEU A 326 -7.40 -5.72 -21.01
CA LEU A 326 -7.42 -4.25 -20.97
C LEU A 326 -8.83 -3.70 -20.81
N GLU A 327 -9.81 -4.24 -21.54
CA GLU A 327 -11.20 -3.82 -21.42
C GLU A 327 -11.76 -4.16 -20.04
N ASP A 328 -11.46 -5.35 -19.53
CA ASP A 328 -11.92 -5.82 -18.23
C ASP A 328 -11.40 -4.94 -17.10
N VAL A 329 -10.09 -4.62 -17.09
CA VAL A 329 -9.51 -3.77 -16.03
C VAL A 329 -9.97 -2.32 -16.13
N VAL A 330 -10.16 -1.79 -17.34
CA VAL A 330 -10.67 -0.42 -17.53
C VAL A 330 -12.12 -0.33 -17.08
N GLY A 331 -12.95 -1.33 -17.40
CA GLY A 331 -14.32 -1.44 -16.91
C GLY A 331 -14.37 -1.52 -15.40
N ALA A 332 -13.50 -2.33 -14.78
CA ALA A 332 -13.42 -2.45 -13.32
C ALA A 332 -13.01 -1.13 -12.64
N ILE A 333 -12.05 -0.38 -13.21
CA ILE A 333 -11.67 0.94 -12.69
C ILE A 333 -12.87 1.90 -12.74
N ALA A 334 -13.54 1.99 -13.89
CA ALA A 334 -14.69 2.87 -14.05
C ALA A 334 -15.83 2.53 -13.08
N ALA A 335 -16.20 1.25 -12.99
CA ALA A 335 -17.21 0.77 -12.05
C ALA A 335 -16.83 1.10 -10.60
N ASN A 336 -15.55 0.91 -10.23
CA ASN A 336 -15.12 1.22 -8.87
C ASN A 336 -15.11 2.73 -8.59
N GLN A 337 -14.80 3.59 -9.57
CA GLN A 337 -14.91 5.04 -9.43
C GLN A 337 -16.35 5.49 -9.15
N GLU A 338 -17.34 4.85 -9.78
CA GLU A 338 -18.76 5.12 -9.52
C GLU A 338 -19.17 4.75 -8.09
N THR A 339 -18.57 3.71 -7.52
CA THR A 339 -18.84 3.25 -6.14
C THR A 339 -18.08 4.02 -5.05
N LEU A 340 -17.08 4.83 -5.39
CA LEU A 340 -16.43 5.71 -4.42
C LEU A 340 -17.44 6.79 -3.99
N GLY A 341 -17.93 6.78 -2.74
CA GLY A 341 -18.97 7.72 -2.31
C GLY A 341 -19.12 7.79 -0.81
#